data_AF-A0A815HJ15-F1
#
_entry.id   AF-A0A815HJ15-F1
#
_cell.length_a   1.000
_cell.length_b   1.000
_cell.length_c   1.000
_cell.angle_alpha   90.00
_cell.angle_beta   90.00
_cell.angle_gamma   90.00
#
_symmetry.space_group_name_H-M   'P 1'
#
loop_
_entity.id
_entity.type
_entity.pdbx_description
1 polymer ?
#
loop_
_entity_poly.entity_id
_entity_poly.type
_entity_poly.pdbx_seq_one_letter_code
_entity_poly.pdbx_strand_id
1 'polypeptide(L)'
;MSTPLTPPATPYCILTDRHLQKYFTRDRIQQHLRRAGLINKSGHILTEAEYENRLKNMEIGHTNQLKFEEALLEVIIELGEKQYESLCEEMENVKKQLLNQFGRIGVFF
;
A
#
# COMPACT_ATOMS: atom_id res chain seq x y z
N MET A 1 -56.86 -4.45 29.82
CA MET A 1 -56.70 -3.95 28.45
C MET A 1 -55.25 -4.15 28.06
N SER A 2 -54.98 -5.09 27.16
CA SER A 2 -53.63 -5.47 26.75
C SER A 2 -53.18 -4.51 25.66
N THR A 3 -52.18 -3.67 25.94
CA THR A 3 -51.57 -2.80 24.92
C THR A 3 -50.83 -3.67 23.90
N PRO A 4 -51.01 -3.44 22.58
CA PRO A 4 -50.26 -4.17 21.58
C PRO A 4 -48.80 -3.70 21.64
N LEU A 5 -47.89 -4.67 21.82
CA LEU A 5 -46.45 -4.45 21.80
C LEU A 5 -46.07 -3.96 20.40
N THR A 6 -45.79 -2.67 20.26
CA THR A 6 -45.20 -2.11 19.04
C THR A 6 -43.87 -2.82 18.77
N PRO A 7 -43.66 -3.43 17.58
CA PRO A 7 -42.35 -3.95 17.22
C PRO A 7 -41.33 -2.81 17.32
N PRO A 8 -40.11 -3.05 17.84
CA PRO A 8 -39.07 -2.03 17.83
C PRO A 8 -38.89 -1.57 16.38
N ALA A 9 -39.09 -0.27 16.16
CA ALA A 9 -38.93 0.32 14.84
C ALA A 9 -37.49 0.08 14.40
N THR A 10 -37.30 -0.85 13.47
CA THR A 10 -36.01 -1.01 12.80
C THR A 10 -35.67 0.36 12.21
N PRO A 11 -34.50 0.94 12.55
CA PRO A 11 -34.12 2.22 11.97
C PRO A 11 -34.15 2.10 10.46
N TYR A 12 -34.76 3.09 9.80
CA TYR A 12 -34.91 3.08 8.36
C TYR A 12 -33.52 2.99 7.69
N CYS A 13 -33.29 1.93 6.92
CA CYS A 13 -32.04 1.70 6.20
C CYS A 13 -32.24 1.97 4.70
N ILE A 14 -31.58 3.01 4.21
CA ILE A 14 -31.69 3.47 2.83
C ILE A 14 -31.21 2.38 1.84
N LEU A 15 -30.18 1.61 2.21
CA LEU A 15 -29.61 0.57 1.36
C LEU A 15 -30.56 -0.62 1.14
N THR A 16 -31.52 -0.83 2.04
CA THR A 16 -32.54 -1.89 1.93
C THR A 16 -33.88 -1.38 1.42
N ASP A 17 -34.00 -0.09 1.09
CA ASP A 17 -35.25 0.49 0.61
C ASP A 17 -35.64 -0.07 -0.77
N ARG A 18 -36.82 -0.70 -0.85
CA ARG A 18 -37.44 -1.23 -2.07
C ARG A 18 -37.55 -0.22 -3.21
N HIS A 19 -37.78 1.06 -2.89
CA HIS A 19 -37.93 2.13 -3.87
C HIS A 19 -36.58 2.61 -4.41
N LEU A 20 -35.50 2.41 -3.65
CA LEU A 20 -34.15 2.79 -4.03
C LEU A 20 -33.34 1.63 -4.62
N GLN A 21 -33.88 0.40 -4.63
CA GLN A 21 -33.21 -0.77 -5.23
C GLN A 21 -32.68 -0.48 -6.63
N LYS A 22 -33.49 0.13 -7.51
CA LYS A 22 -33.08 0.48 -8.88
C LYS A 22 -31.95 1.52 -8.94
N TYR A 23 -31.83 2.38 -7.94
CA TYR A 23 -30.72 3.34 -7.84
C TYR A 23 -29.44 2.63 -7.41
N PHE A 24 -29.53 1.80 -6.36
CA PHE A 24 -28.37 1.11 -5.79
C PHE A 24 -27.83 -0.02 -6.65
N THR A 25 -28.63 -0.64 -7.52
CA THR A 25 -28.15 -1.67 -8.46
C THR A 25 -27.36 -1.11 -9.65
N ARG A 26 -27.33 0.22 -9.85
CA ARG A 26 -26.52 0.82 -10.93
C ARG A 26 -25.03 0.56 -10.68
N ASP A 27 -24.31 0.14 -11.70
CA ASP A 27 -22.89 -0.23 -11.61
C ASP A 27 -22.01 0.83 -10.95
N ARG A 28 -22.21 2.11 -11.31
CA ARG A 28 -21.46 3.22 -10.71
C ARG A 28 -21.70 3.35 -9.20
N ILE A 29 -22.93 3.07 -8.76
CA ILE A 29 -23.33 3.14 -7.35
C ILE A 29 -22.84 1.89 -6.61
N GLN A 30 -23.00 0.70 -7.19
CA GLN A 30 -22.41 -0.55 -6.70
C GLN A 30 -20.89 -0.43 -6.53
N GLN A 31 -20.20 0.13 -7.52
CA GLN A 31 -18.76 0.37 -7.46
C GLN A 31 -18.38 1.31 -6.32
N HIS A 32 -19.13 2.40 -6.14
CA HIS A 32 -18.90 3.35 -5.07
C HIS A 32 -19.10 2.71 -3.69
N LEU A 33 -20.21 2.01 -3.48
CA LEU A 33 -20.51 1.30 -2.24
C LEU A 33 -19.48 0.20 -1.93
N ARG A 34 -19.00 -0.51 -2.96
CA ARG A 34 -17.92 -1.51 -2.81
C ARG A 34 -16.61 -0.88 -2.37
N ARG A 35 -16.25 0.28 -2.94
CA ARG A 35 -15.05 1.03 -2.55
C ARG A 35 -15.16 1.60 -1.13
N ALA A 36 -16.34 2.09 -0.77
CA ALA A 36 -16.67 2.57 0.57
C ALA A 36 -16.75 1.45 1.63
N GLY A 37 -16.63 0.18 1.23
CA GLY A 37 -16.66 -0.93 2.16
C GLY A 37 -18.07 -1.40 2.56
N LEU A 38 -19.13 -0.70 2.19
CA LEU A 38 -20.50 -0.94 2.67
C LEU A 38 -21.16 -2.20 2.09
N ILE A 39 -20.72 -2.62 0.91
CA ILE A 39 -21.23 -3.84 0.26
C ILE A 39 -20.06 -4.73 -0.20
N ASN A 40 -20.34 -6.03 -0.31
CA ASN A 40 -19.40 -7.02 -0.81
C ASN A 40 -19.34 -7.05 -2.36
N LYS A 41 -18.45 -7.88 -2.92
CA LYS A 41 -18.29 -8.01 -4.38
C LYS A 41 -19.56 -8.50 -5.08
N SER A 42 -20.38 -9.30 -4.39
CA SER A 42 -21.68 -9.80 -4.86
C SER A 42 -22.84 -8.82 -4.67
N GLY A 43 -22.62 -7.64 -4.08
CA GLY A 43 -23.63 -6.61 -3.89
C GLY A 43 -24.46 -6.73 -2.60
N HIS A 44 -24.12 -7.63 -1.68
CA HIS A 44 -24.77 -7.74 -0.37
C HIS A 44 -24.21 -6.70 0.61
N ILE A 45 -25.09 -6.13 1.43
CA ILE A 45 -24.74 -5.18 2.50
C ILE A 45 -23.96 -5.94 3.58
N LEU A 46 -22.83 -5.38 4.00
CA LEU A 46 -22.02 -5.96 5.07
C LEU A 46 -22.68 -5.77 6.43
N THR A 47 -22.49 -6.74 7.30
CA THR A 47 -22.76 -6.58 8.74
C THR A 47 -21.69 -5.71 9.39
N GLU A 48 -22.00 -5.14 10.55
CA GLU A 48 -21.06 -4.30 11.30
C GLU A 48 -19.71 -4.99 11.55
N ALA A 49 -19.73 -6.26 11.94
CA ALA A 49 -18.53 -7.05 12.18
C ALA A 49 -17.68 -7.26 10.92
N GLU A 50 -18.32 -7.47 9.77
CA GLU A 50 -17.62 -7.62 8.49
C GLU A 50 -17.02 -6.29 8.03
N TYR A 51 -17.74 -5.19 8.23
CA TYR A 51 -17.28 -3.84 7.92
C TYR A 51 -16.05 -3.47 8.75
N GLU A 52 -16.10 -3.68 10.07
CA GLU A 52 -14.97 -3.45 10.99
C GLU A 52 -13.73 -4.26 10.62
N ASN A 53 -13.90 -5.56 10.34
CA ASN A 53 -12.79 -6.40 9.90
C ASN A 53 -12.20 -5.94 8.57
N ARG A 54 -13.03 -5.43 7.66
CA ARG A 54 -12.59 -4.91 6.38
C ARG A 54 -11.79 -3.62 6.53
N LEU A 55 -12.21 -2.71 7.41
CA LEU A 55 -11.46 -1.49 7.73
C LEU A 55 -10.07 -1.84 8.26
N LYS A 56 -9.99 -2.75 9.24
CA LYS A 56 -8.70 -3.23 9.78
C LYS A 56 -7.80 -3.81 8.70
N ASN A 57 -8.35 -4.63 7.80
CA ASN A 57 -7.57 -5.20 6.70
C ASN A 57 -7.06 -4.13 5.71
N MET A 58 -7.84 -3.08 5.46
CA MET A 58 -7.41 -1.95 4.62
C MET A 58 -6.29 -1.16 5.29
N GLU A 59 -6.39 -0.90 6.59
CA GLU A 59 -5.34 -0.22 7.38
C GLU A 59 -4.05 -1.05 7.41
N ILE A 60 -4.16 -2.36 7.67
CA ILE A 60 -3.02 -3.29 7.66
C ILE A 60 -2.39 -3.34 6.25
N GLY A 61 -3.20 -3.41 5.21
CA GLY A 61 -2.71 -3.39 3.83
C GLY A 61 -1.92 -2.12 3.51
N HIS A 62 -2.46 -0.96 3.88
CA HIS A 62 -1.80 0.33 3.67
C HIS A 62 -0.50 0.45 4.46
N THR A 63 -0.51 0.07 5.74
CA THR A 63 0.70 0.11 6.58
C THR A 63 1.78 -0.83 6.10
N ASN A 64 1.42 -2.03 5.62
CA ASN A 64 2.38 -2.96 5.03
C ASN A 64 2.96 -2.43 3.72
N GLN A 65 2.15 -1.75 2.89
CA GLN A 65 2.64 -1.12 1.68
C GLN A 65 3.67 -0.02 1.99
N LEU A 66 3.36 0.87 2.94
CA LEU A 66 4.30 1.91 3.36
C LEU A 66 5.62 1.32 3.90
N LYS A 67 5.54 0.30 4.76
CA LYS A 67 6.73 -0.38 5.28
C LYS A 67 7.58 -1.01 4.18
N PHE A 68 6.92 -1.56 3.15
CA PHE A 68 7.63 -2.12 2.00
C PHE A 68 8.33 -1.03 1.18
N GLU A 69 7.67 0.11 0.96
CA GLU A 69 8.25 1.26 0.25
C GLU A 69 9.45 1.82 1.02
N GLU A 70 9.35 1.95 2.35
CA GLU A 70 10.46 2.37 3.22
C GLU A 70 11.65 1.41 3.14
N ALA A 71 11.41 0.09 3.30
CA ALA A 71 12.46 -0.91 3.23
C ALA A 71 13.13 -0.98 1.84
N LEU A 72 12.35 -0.79 0.76
CA LEU A 72 12.89 -0.74 -0.59
C LEU A 72 13.83 0.44 -0.78
N LEU A 73 13.46 1.61 -0.25
CA LEU A 73 14.29 2.82 -0.31
C LEU A 73 15.63 2.60 0.42
N GLU A 74 15.59 2.02 1.61
CA GLU A 74 16.78 1.70 2.41
C GLU A 74 17.75 0.81 1.64
N VAL A 75 17.27 -0.29 1.06
CA VAL A 75 18.09 -1.21 0.25
C VAL A 75 18.71 -0.53 -0.97
N ILE A 76 17.96 0.36 -1.63
CA ILE A 76 18.46 1.11 -2.80
C ILE A 76 19.60 2.05 -2.40
N ILE A 77 19.47 2.73 -1.25
CA ILE A 77 20.51 3.63 -0.73
C ILE A 77 21.77 2.83 -0.40
N GLU A 78 21.65 1.75 0.37
CA GLU A 78 22.77 0.89 0.73
C GLU A 78 23.51 0.37 -0.52
N LEU A 79 22.76 -0.06 -1.54
CA LEU A 79 23.34 -0.55 -2.79
C LEU A 79 24.09 0.58 -3.53
N GLY A 80 23.54 1.78 -3.56
CA GLY A 80 24.16 2.94 -4.19
C GLY A 80 25.46 3.36 -3.52
N GLU A 81 25.49 3.38 -2.18
CA GLU A 81 26.71 3.67 -1.40
C GLU A 81 27.81 2.65 -1.69
N LYS A 82 27.45 1.36 -1.68
CA LYS A 82 28.39 0.26 -1.92
C LYS A 82 29.01 0.31 -3.33
N GLN A 83 28.20 0.68 -4.33
CA GLN A 83 28.71 0.87 -5.69
C GLN A 83 29.69 2.05 -5.77
N TYR A 84 29.40 3.15 -5.07
CA TYR A 84 30.27 4.31 -5.03
C TYR A 84 31.62 4.01 -4.36
N GLU A 85 31.62 3.27 -3.25
CA GLU A 85 32.84 2.81 -2.58
C GLU A 85 33.71 1.95 -3.49
N SER A 86 33.10 0.96 -4.16
CA SER A 86 33.82 0.08 -5.10
C SER A 86 34.47 0.89 -6.24
N LEU A 87 33.77 1.90 -6.77
CA LEU A 87 34.31 2.76 -7.83
C LEU A 87 35.50 3.61 -7.32
N CYS A 88 35.41 4.12 -6.09
CA CYS A 88 36.51 4.85 -5.46
C CYS A 88 37.76 3.96 -5.28
N GLU A 89 37.59 2.72 -4.84
CA GLU A 89 38.69 1.76 -4.69
C GLU A 89 39.35 1.44 -6.04
N GLU A 90 38.55 1.22 -7.09
CA GLU A 90 39.07 1.01 -8.45
C GLU A 90 39.88 2.20 -8.93
N MET A 91 39.37 3.42 -8.75
CA MET A 91 40.09 4.66 -9.10
C MET A 91 41.42 4.78 -8.37
N GLU A 92 41.45 4.43 -7.07
CA GLU A 92 42.67 4.49 -6.28
C GLU A 92 43.71 3.44 -6.72
N ASN A 93 43.25 2.24 -7.07
CA ASN A 93 44.11 1.19 -7.63
C ASN A 93 44.69 1.61 -8.98
N VAL A 94 43.88 2.20 -9.88
CA VAL A 94 44.36 2.75 -11.15
C VAL A 94 45.40 3.84 -10.91
N LYS A 95 45.16 4.76 -9.97
CA LYS A 95 46.13 5.80 -9.59
C LYS A 95 47.46 5.19 -9.12
N LYS A 96 47.42 4.17 -8.25
CA LYS A 96 48.62 3.46 -7.75
C LYS A 96 49.39 2.79 -8.89
N GLN A 97 48.68 2.15 -9.83
CA GLN A 97 49.28 1.54 -11.01
C GLN A 97 49.98 2.57 -11.89
N LEU A 98 49.33 3.70 -12.18
CA LEU A 98 49.92 4.79 -12.96
C LEU A 98 51.18 5.34 -12.27
N LEU A 99 51.12 5.62 -10.97
CA LEU A 99 52.28 6.11 -10.21
C LEU A 99 53.46 5.12 -10.27
N ASN A 100 53.20 3.82 -10.18
CA ASN A 100 54.24 2.78 -10.31
C ASN A 100 54.84 2.74 -11.72
N GLN A 101 54.03 2.90 -12.78
CA GLN A 101 54.54 2.97 -14.14
C GLN A 101 55.42 4.20 -14.39
N PHE A 102 54.99 5.40 -13.97
CA PHE A 102 55.77 6.63 -14.14
C PHE A 102 57.03 6.65 -13.25
N GLY A 103 56.93 6.13 -12.02
CA GLY A 103 58.08 5.98 -11.12
C GLY A 103 59.15 5.03 -11.67
N ARG A 104 58.75 3.98 -12.41
CA ARG A 104 59.69 3.10 -13.11
C ARG A 104 60.39 3.80 -14.27
N ILE A 105 59.70 4.65 -15.05
CA ILE A 105 60.28 5.37 -16.18
C ILE A 105 61.35 6.38 -15.74
N GLY A 106 61.17 7.04 -14.58
CA GLY A 106 62.13 8.00 -14.03
C GLY A 106 63.43 7.40 -13.47
N VAL A 107 63.55 6.06 -13.38
CA VAL A 107 64.76 5.36 -12.91
C VAL A 107 65.65 4.90 -14.09
N PHE A 108 65.17 5.05 -15.34
CA PHE A 108 65.89 4.64 -16.55
C PHE A 108 66.56 5.79 -17.33
N PHE A 109 66.56 7.03 -16.80
CA PHE A 109 67.26 8.19 -17.38
C PHE A 109 68.25 8.80 -16.40
#